data_AF-A0A0F9EJL2-F1
#
_entry.id   AF-A0A0F9EJL2-F1
#
_cell.length_a   1.000
_cell.length_b   1.000
_cell.length_c   1.000
_cell.angle_alpha   90.00
_cell.angle_beta   90.00
_cell.angle_gamma   90.00
#
_symmetry.space_group_name_H-M   'P 1'
#
loop_
_entity.id
_entity.type
_entity.pdbx_description
1 polymer ?
#
loop_
_entity_poly.entity_id
_entity_poly.type
_entity_poly.pdbx_seq_one_letter_code
_entity_poly.pdbx_strand_id
1 'polypeptide(L)' 'HDLRRPCRSLLSAASVPGHIAERCLNHKLKGVEGTYDRYDYFDERREVLGRAEELVAPAIDHLSD' A
#
# COMPACT_ATOMS: atom_id res chain seq x y z
N HIS A 1 -13.98 -3.29 2.52
CA HIS A 1 -13.74 -2.13 1.65
C HIS A 1 -13.09 -0.98 2.43
N ASP A 2 -13.52 -0.83 3.68
CA ASP A 2 -13.39 0.41 4.43
C ASP A 2 -11.96 0.77 4.83
N LEU A 3 -11.09 -0.22 5.06
CA LEU A 3 -9.66 0.04 5.34
C LEU A 3 -8.79 0.11 4.08
N ARG A 4 -9.21 -0.50 2.96
CA ARG A 4 -8.41 -0.51 1.72
C ARG A 4 -8.38 0.85 1.04
N ARG A 5 -9.48 1.61 1.08
CA ARG A 5 -9.57 2.97 0.53
C ARG A 5 -8.63 3.96 1.23
N PRO A 6 -8.68 4.14 2.56
CA PRO A 6 -7.76 5.04 3.25
C PRO A 6 -6.31 4.56 3.12
N CYS A 7 -6.05 3.24 3.16
CA CYS A 7 -4.72 2.70 2.90
C CYS A 7 -4.20 3.07 1.49
N ARG A 8 -5.04 3.02 0.45
CA ARG A 8 -4.66 3.47 -0.90
C ARG A 8 -4.25 4.94 -0.94
N SER A 9 -4.97 5.80 -0.22
CA SER A 9 -4.67 7.22 -0.11
C SER A 9 -3.36 7.47 0.64
N LEU A 10 -3.11 6.74 1.73
CA LEU A 10 -1.84 6.82 2.49
C LEU A 10 -0.65 6.39 1.65
N LEU A 11 -0.74 5.27 0.93
CA LEU A 11 0.30 4.82 0.00
C LEU A 11 0.56 5.88 -1.09
N SER A 12 -0.50 6.54 -1.59
CA SER A 12 -0.34 7.65 -2.54
C SER A 12 0.36 8.86 -1.92
N ALA A 13 0.03 9.22 -0.67
CA ALA A 13 0.67 10.31 0.06
C ALA A 13 2.16 10.04 0.33
N ALA A 14 2.51 8.78 0.58
CA ALA A 14 3.89 8.31 0.70
C ALA A 14 4.62 8.19 -0.65
N SER A 15 4.01 8.64 -1.76
CA SER A 15 4.58 8.59 -3.12
C SER A 15 4.91 7.17 -3.60
N VAL A 16 4.11 6.18 -3.19
CA VAL A 16 4.26 4.78 -3.62
C VAL A 16 3.76 4.62 -5.06
N PRO A 17 4.53 3.96 -5.95
CA PRO A 17 4.10 3.67 -7.31
C PRO A 17 2.77 2.91 -7.35
N GLY A 18 1.92 3.24 -8.33
CA GLY A 18 0.57 2.69 -8.44
C GLY A 18 0.53 1.15 -8.42
N HIS A 19 1.36 0.49 -9.23
CA HIS A 19 1.40 -0.97 -9.30
C HIS A 19 1.79 -1.62 -7.95
N ILE A 20 2.75 -1.05 -7.22
CA ILE A 20 3.12 -1.52 -5.87
C ILE A 20 1.96 -1.29 -4.89
N ALA A 21 1.29 -0.14 -4.95
CA ALA A 21 0.14 0.15 -4.09
C ALA A 21 -1.04 -0.80 -4.36
N GLU A 22 -1.32 -1.13 -5.61
CA GLU A 22 -2.32 -2.14 -5.97
C GLU A 22 -1.95 -3.52 -5.41
N ARG A 23 -0.67 -3.90 -5.47
CA ARG A 23 -0.17 -5.17 -4.88
C ARG A 23 -0.27 -5.18 -3.36
N CYS A 24 0.03 -4.08 -2.68
CA CYS A 24 -0.16 -3.94 -1.22
C CYS A 24 -1.61 -4.22 -0.81
N LEU A 25 -2.58 -3.82 -1.65
CA LEU A 25 -4.01 -4.01 -1.41
C LEU A 25 -4.56 -5.35 -1.94
N ASN A 26 -3.68 -6.20 -2.49
CA ASN A 26 -4.02 -7.45 -3.16
C ASN A 26 -5.01 -7.27 -4.32
N HIS A 27 -4.88 -6.15 -5.04
CA HIS A 27 -5.63 -5.88 -6.25
C HIS A 27 -4.96 -6.53 -7.46
N LYS A 28 -5.76 -6.89 -8.46
CA LYS A 28 -5.25 -7.33 -9.76
C LYS A 28 -4.86 -6.10 -10.58
N LEU A 29 -3.64 -6.09 -11.10
CA LEU A 29 -3.24 -5.15 -12.16
C LEU A 29 -4.13 -5.38 -13.39
N LYS A 30 -4.51 -4.29 -14.05
CA LYS A 30 -5.48 -4.32 -15.15
C LYS A 30 -4.77 -4.32 -16.51
N GLY A 31 -5.47 -4.81 -17.53
CA GLY A 31 -5.02 -4.73 -18.92
C GLY A 31 -3.71 -5.47 -19.16
N VAL A 32 -2.89 -4.89 -20.04
CA VAL A 32 -1.62 -5.47 -20.52
C VAL A 32 -0.59 -5.62 -19.38
N GLU A 33 -0.58 -4.68 -18.43
CA GLU A 33 0.31 -4.72 -17.27
C GLU A 33 0.06 -5.99 -16.44
N GLY A 34 -1.19 -6.32 -16.12
CA GLY A 34 -1.52 -7.55 -15.37
C GLY A 34 -1.24 -8.86 -16.12
N THR A 35 -1.10 -8.81 -17.45
CA THR A 35 -0.69 -9.97 -18.27
C THR A 35 0.80 -10.24 -18.12
N TYR A 36 1.63 -9.21 -18.15
CA TYR A 36 3.10 -9.36 -18.19
C TYR A 36 3.78 -9.18 -16.84
N ASP A 37 3.27 -8.29 -16.00
CA ASP A 37 3.81 -8.07 -14.67
C ASP A 37 3.30 -9.14 -13.71
N ARG A 38 4.11 -10.19 -13.57
CA ARG A 38 3.87 -11.33 -12.68
C ARG A 38 4.66 -11.24 -11.38
N TYR A 39 5.50 -10.22 -11.23
CA TYR A 39 6.29 -10.02 -10.03
C TYR A 39 5.38 -9.56 -8.89
N ASP A 40 5.58 -10.11 -7.69
CA ASP A 40 4.69 -9.86 -6.55
C ASP A 40 5.10 -8.64 -5.73
N TYR A 41 6.30 -8.12 -5.99
CA TYR A 41 6.91 -6.99 -5.30
C TYR A 41 6.97 -7.16 -3.78
N PHE A 42 7.26 -8.36 -3.28
CA PHE A 42 7.23 -8.65 -1.84
C PHE A 42 8.11 -7.69 -1.02
N ASP A 43 9.35 -7.48 -1.45
CA ASP A 43 10.29 -6.62 -0.73
C ASP A 43 9.87 -5.15 -0.77
N GLU A 44 9.45 -4.66 -1.94
CA GLU A 44 8.98 -3.30 -2.12
C GLU A 44 7.69 -3.07 -1.33
N ARG A 45 6.77 -4.04 -1.30
CA ARG A 45 5.55 -3.98 -0.48
C ARG A 45 5.88 -3.86 0.99
N ARG A 46 6.84 -4.65 1.49
CA ARG A 46 7.28 -4.58 2.88
C ARG A 46 7.84 -3.21 3.21
N GLU A 47 8.72 -2.67 2.36
CA GLU A 47 9.32 -1.34 2.55
C GLU A 47 8.26 -0.24 2.60
N VAL A 48 7.37 -0.18 1.59
CA VAL A 48 6.40 0.91 1.48
C VAL A 48 5.29 0.83 2.53
N LEU A 49 4.96 -0.38 3.01
CA LEU A 49 4.04 -0.54 4.13
C LEU A 49 4.65 -0.03 5.45
N GLY A 50 5.96 -0.21 5.67
CA GLY A 50 6.66 0.42 6.79
C GLY A 50 6.60 1.95 6.72
N ARG A 51 6.76 2.53 5.52
CA ARG A 51 6.58 3.98 5.33
C ARG A 51 5.15 4.45 5.59
N ALA A 52 4.16 3.63 5.27
CA ALA A 52 2.76 3.93 5.56
C ALA A 52 2.45 3.85 7.06
N GLU A 53 3.11 2.95 7.79
CA GLU A 53 3.02 2.83 9.25
C GLU A 53 3.44 4.13 9.95
N GLU A 54 4.56 4.72 9.54
CA GLU A 54 5.06 6.00 10.09
C GLU A 54 4.04 7.15 10.00
N LEU A 55 3.14 7.11 9.00
CA LEU A 55 2.10 8.12 8.83
C LEU A 55 0.90 7.91 9.77
N VAL A 56 0.64 6.67 10.19
CA VAL A 56 -0.58 6.31 10.94
C VAL A 56 -0.27 6.12 12.42
N ALA A 57 0.91 5.61 12.78
CA ALA A 57 1.30 5.36 14.17
C ALA A 57 1.03 6.56 15.10
N PRO A 58 1.39 7.82 14.74
CA PRO A 58 1.13 8.97 15.61
C PRO A 58 -0.35 9.19 15.90
N ALA A 59 -1.26 8.79 15.00
CA ALA A 59 -2.71 8.96 15.19
C ALA A 59 -3.34 7.85 16.04
N ILE A 60 -2.64 6.74 16.26
CA ILE A 60 -3.11 5.57 17.03
C ILE A 60 -2.49 5.56 18.43
N ASP A 61 -1.29 6.11 18.61
CA ASP A 61 -0.57 6.06 19.90
C ASP A 61 -1.34 6.67 21.08
N HIS A 62 -2.28 7.59 20.83
CA HIS A 62 -3.15 8.17 21.87
C HIS A 62 -4.24 7.20 22.37
N LEU A 63 -4.38 6.02 21.75
CA LEU A 63 -5.39 5.00 22.07
C LEU A 63 -4.82 3.85 22.92
N SER A 64 -3.54 3.91 23.27
CA SER A 64 -2.84 2.86 24.02
C SER A 64 -2.68 3.17 25.52
N ASP A 65 -3.38 4.19 26.03
CA ASP A 65 -3.47 4.53 27.47
C ASP A 65 -4.70 3.90 28.15
#